data_AF-Q1NG24-F1
#
_entry.id   AF-Q1NG24-F1
#
_cell.length_a   1.000
_cell.length_b   1.000
_cell.length_c   1.000
_cell.angle_alpha   90.00
_cell.angle_beta   90.00
_cell.angle_gamma   90.00
#
_symmetry.space_group_name_H-M   'P 1'
#
loop_
_entity.id
_entity.type
_entity.pdbx_description
1 polymer ?
#
loop_
_entity_poly.entity_id
_entity_poly.type
_entity_poly.pdbx_seq_one_letter_code
_entity_poly.pdbx_strand_id
1 'polypeptide(L)'
;MQEDRMSDMRGRRILTTLQEDSRLVVELAEESLPPPTGHDVVVRVEAAPINPSDLGLLFGPADLDNAEYGDGRIVATMPDGARRAMAARVGQAMPVGNEGAGTVVAAGEAADAQALLGKTIACVAGGMFAQYRTVDARSVIELPDNATAEQGASAFVNPLTALGFVETMRRDGHSAIVHTAAASNLGQMLLRITKEDGVPLVNIVRSPTQAAMMKDMGAEHVVDSSSDDFKAHLVAALKATGATLAFDAIGGGTLVGQILHAMEQVASEGQEYSRYGSNSRKQAYIYGSLDTGPTILNRSFGFSWSVGGWLLFPFLQSLDAAALEQLRARVRDNLTTTFASQYKARISLEDALKRDAVLTYNARRTGEKYLLLPNG
;
A
#
# COMPACT_ATOMS: atom_id res chain seq x y z
N MET A 1 -17.79 8.82 45.81
CA MET A 1 -17.78 9.06 44.35
C MET A 1 -17.14 7.84 43.74
N GLN A 2 -17.96 6.98 43.15
CA GLN A 2 -17.50 5.72 42.59
C GLN A 2 -17.00 6.05 41.18
N GLU A 3 -15.68 6.00 40.97
CA GLU A 3 -15.10 6.05 39.63
C GLU A 3 -15.69 4.89 38.84
N ASP A 4 -16.56 5.20 37.88
CA ASP A 4 -17.06 4.25 36.91
C ASP A 4 -15.88 3.94 35.97
N ARG A 5 -14.98 3.06 36.43
CA ARG A 5 -13.85 2.61 35.60
C ARG A 5 -14.46 1.83 34.45
N MET A 6 -14.32 2.38 33.24
CA MET A 6 -14.65 1.65 32.02
C MET A 6 -14.04 0.25 32.10
N SER A 7 -14.85 -0.78 31.87
CA SER A 7 -14.36 -2.16 31.84
C SER A 7 -13.53 -2.40 30.59
N ASP A 8 -12.61 -3.37 30.64
CA ASP A 8 -11.88 -3.83 29.47
C ASP A 8 -12.82 -4.14 28.31
N MET A 9 -12.45 -3.68 27.11
CA MET A 9 -13.21 -3.94 25.89
C MET A 9 -12.75 -5.26 25.28
N ARG A 10 -13.70 -6.18 25.06
CA ARG A 10 -13.41 -7.49 24.48
C ARG A 10 -13.78 -7.53 23.01
N GLY A 11 -12.97 -8.23 22.22
CA GLY A 11 -13.23 -8.49 20.81
C GLY A 11 -12.29 -9.54 20.26
N ARG A 12 -12.25 -9.68 18.94
CA ARG A 12 -11.41 -10.65 18.25
C ARG A 12 -10.51 -10.00 17.22
N ARG A 13 -9.38 -10.64 16.92
CA ARG A 13 -8.39 -10.18 15.94
C ARG A 13 -7.67 -11.33 15.25
N ILE A 14 -7.17 -11.07 14.05
CA ILE A 14 -6.32 -12.01 13.32
C ILE A 14 -4.87 -11.84 13.80
N LEU A 15 -4.26 -12.97 14.16
CA LEU A 15 -2.86 -13.10 14.52
C LEU A 15 -2.14 -14.00 13.52
N THR A 16 -0.85 -13.74 13.31
CA THR A 16 0.04 -14.57 12.50
C THR A 16 1.34 -14.84 13.24
N THR A 17 1.61 -16.13 13.48
CA THR A 17 2.75 -16.61 14.26
C THR A 17 3.59 -17.54 13.38
N LEU A 18 4.85 -17.19 13.15
CA LEU A 18 5.82 -18.09 12.54
C LEU A 18 6.49 -18.91 13.63
N GLN A 19 6.31 -20.21 13.64
CA GLN A 19 6.88 -21.12 14.63
C GLN A 19 8.30 -21.56 14.27
N GLU A 20 9.02 -22.12 15.24
CA GLU A 20 10.39 -22.60 15.06
C GLU A 20 10.49 -23.75 14.05
N ASP A 21 9.47 -24.61 13.99
CA ASP A 21 9.33 -25.78 13.13
C ASP A 21 8.85 -25.45 11.70
N SER A 22 9.04 -24.19 11.27
CA SER A 22 8.60 -23.67 9.97
C SER A 22 7.09 -23.64 9.75
N ARG A 23 6.25 -23.92 10.76
CA ARG A 23 4.80 -23.71 10.62
C ARG A 23 4.43 -22.25 10.78
N LEU A 24 3.70 -21.71 9.82
CA LEU A 24 2.99 -20.45 9.95
C LEU A 24 1.57 -20.76 10.45
N VAL A 25 1.21 -20.21 11.60
CA VAL A 25 -0.14 -20.30 12.16
C VAL A 25 -0.81 -18.94 12.04
N VAL A 26 -1.94 -18.89 11.34
CA VAL A 26 -2.83 -17.72 11.31
C VAL A 26 -4.10 -18.07 12.06
N GLU A 27 -4.53 -17.26 13.01
CA GLU A 27 -5.69 -17.57 13.84
C GLU A 27 -6.51 -16.34 14.22
N LEU A 28 -7.81 -16.52 14.37
CA LEU A 28 -8.71 -15.58 15.02
C LEU A 28 -8.62 -15.78 16.52
N ALA A 29 -8.07 -14.80 17.23
CA ALA A 29 -7.86 -14.83 18.66
C ALA A 29 -8.76 -13.81 19.36
N GLU A 30 -9.19 -14.14 20.59
CA GLU A 30 -9.80 -13.20 21.52
C GLU A 30 -8.78 -12.16 22.00
N GLU A 31 -9.24 -10.93 22.23
CA GLU A 31 -8.46 -9.82 22.73
C GLU A 31 -9.24 -9.05 23.81
N SER A 32 -8.50 -8.53 24.79
CA SER A 32 -9.00 -7.62 25.82
C SER A 32 -8.17 -6.34 25.76
N LEU A 33 -8.81 -5.20 25.54
CA LEU A 33 -8.18 -3.90 25.52
C LEU A 33 -8.46 -3.17 26.84
N PRO A 34 -7.43 -2.64 27.51
CA PRO A 34 -7.65 -1.76 28.66
C PRO A 34 -8.33 -0.46 28.20
N PRO A 35 -8.98 0.27 29.12
CA PRO A 35 -9.50 1.60 28.83
C PRO A 35 -8.41 2.54 28.27
N PRO A 36 -8.74 3.38 27.28
CA PRO A 36 -7.78 4.35 26.74
C PRO A 36 -7.43 5.40 27.79
N THR A 37 -6.19 5.91 27.75
CA THR A 37 -5.73 7.00 28.62
C THR A 37 -5.01 8.07 27.80
N GLY A 38 -4.91 9.29 28.33
CA GLY A 38 -4.26 10.41 27.64
C GLY A 38 -4.89 10.69 26.27
N HIS A 39 -4.06 10.63 25.23
CA HIS A 39 -4.44 10.89 23.83
C HIS A 39 -5.03 9.66 23.11
N ASP A 40 -5.15 8.52 23.77
CA ASP A 40 -5.63 7.31 23.11
C ASP A 40 -7.14 7.35 22.88
N VAL A 41 -7.57 6.75 21.78
CA VAL A 41 -8.98 6.46 21.48
C VAL A 41 -9.13 4.99 21.10
N VAL A 42 -10.25 4.37 21.47
CA VAL A 42 -10.60 3.02 21.02
C VAL A 42 -11.57 3.13 19.86
N VAL A 43 -11.17 2.56 18.73
CA VAL A 43 -11.98 2.49 17.51
C VAL A 43 -12.63 1.12 17.43
N ARG A 44 -13.95 1.08 17.25
CA ARG A 44 -14.66 -0.09 16.75
C ARG A 44 -14.43 -0.15 15.24
N VAL A 45 -13.55 -1.05 14.80
CA VAL A 45 -13.14 -1.12 13.39
C VAL A 45 -14.28 -1.68 12.55
N GLU A 46 -14.74 -0.89 11.60
CA GLU A 46 -15.87 -1.25 10.74
C GLU A 46 -15.40 -1.71 9.37
N ALA A 47 -14.24 -1.24 8.92
CA ALA A 47 -13.68 -1.60 7.63
C ALA A 47 -12.15 -1.57 7.63
N ALA A 48 -11.50 -2.64 7.15
CA ALA A 48 -10.05 -2.71 6.99
C ALA A 48 -9.67 -3.37 5.65
N PRO A 49 -8.93 -2.69 4.76
CA PRO A 49 -8.55 -3.26 3.47
C PRO A 49 -7.50 -4.36 3.62
N ILE A 50 -7.53 -5.35 2.74
CA ILE A 50 -6.42 -6.28 2.57
C ILE A 50 -5.49 -5.73 1.49
N ASN A 51 -4.36 -5.14 1.89
CA ASN A 51 -3.31 -4.65 1.00
C ASN A 51 -2.18 -5.69 0.82
N PRO A 52 -1.37 -5.60 -0.25
CA PRO A 52 -0.20 -6.46 -0.43
C PRO A 52 0.79 -6.45 0.75
N SER A 53 0.96 -5.31 1.43
CA SER A 53 1.79 -5.20 2.64
C SER A 53 1.26 -6.03 3.80
N ASP A 54 -0.07 -6.10 3.96
CA ASP A 54 -0.71 -6.93 4.97
C ASP A 54 -0.47 -8.41 4.69
N LEU A 55 -0.57 -8.82 3.41
CA LEU A 55 -0.32 -10.20 2.98
C LEU A 55 1.12 -10.65 3.22
N GLY A 56 2.09 -9.74 3.04
CA GLY A 56 3.49 -10.00 3.36
C GLY A 56 3.71 -10.37 4.83
N LEU A 57 3.02 -9.69 5.76
CA LEU A 57 3.05 -10.03 7.18
C LEU A 57 2.18 -11.25 7.51
N LEU A 58 0.98 -11.32 6.95
CA LEU A 58 -0.03 -12.34 7.20
C LEU A 58 0.48 -13.73 6.83
N PHE A 59 0.97 -13.88 5.60
CA PHE A 59 1.34 -15.17 5.01
C PHE A 59 2.79 -15.26 4.59
N GLY A 60 3.42 -14.14 4.20
CA GLY A 60 4.71 -14.19 3.52
C GLY A 60 4.65 -15.15 2.31
N PRO A 61 5.69 -15.97 2.08
CA PRO A 61 5.70 -17.00 1.03
C PRO A 61 5.29 -18.39 1.53
N ALA A 62 4.45 -18.49 2.58
CA ALA A 62 3.97 -19.79 3.05
C ALA A 62 3.15 -20.52 1.96
N ASP A 63 3.18 -21.85 1.98
CA ASP A 63 2.40 -22.71 1.08
C ASP A 63 0.93 -22.74 1.51
N LEU A 64 0.12 -21.86 0.93
CA LEU A 64 -1.31 -21.74 1.20
C LEU A 64 -2.17 -22.73 0.40
N ASP A 65 -1.64 -23.30 -0.69
CA ASP A 65 -2.36 -24.27 -1.51
C ASP A 65 -2.53 -25.60 -0.78
N ASN A 66 -1.49 -26.00 -0.05
CA ASN A 66 -1.43 -27.22 0.77
C ASN A 66 -1.59 -26.95 2.28
N ALA A 67 -2.05 -25.76 2.67
CA ALA A 67 -2.29 -25.43 4.07
C ALA A 67 -3.49 -26.19 4.65
N GLU A 68 -3.46 -26.40 5.97
CA GLU A 68 -4.60 -26.90 6.74
C GLU A 68 -5.51 -25.72 7.10
N TYR A 69 -6.78 -25.82 6.74
CA TYR A 69 -7.80 -24.82 7.05
C TYR A 69 -8.78 -25.40 8.07
N GLY A 70 -8.91 -24.70 9.20
CA GLY A 70 -9.86 -25.00 10.28
C GLY A 70 -10.74 -23.79 10.58
N ASP A 71 -11.63 -23.95 11.57
CA ASP A 71 -12.50 -22.86 12.02
C ASP A 71 -11.67 -21.74 12.65
N GLY A 72 -11.64 -20.58 12.01
CA GLY A 72 -10.84 -19.43 12.42
C GLY A 72 -9.32 -19.67 12.46
N ARG A 73 -8.79 -20.68 11.75
CA ARG A 73 -7.37 -21.06 11.83
C ARG A 73 -6.82 -21.58 10.50
N ILE A 74 -5.59 -21.19 10.18
CA ILE A 74 -4.80 -21.69 9.04
C ILE A 74 -3.44 -22.15 9.56
N VAL A 75 -2.97 -23.31 9.12
CA VAL A 75 -1.60 -23.76 9.35
C VAL A 75 -0.95 -24.05 8.00
N ALA A 76 0.08 -23.29 7.67
CA ALA A 76 0.80 -23.38 6.40
C ALA A 76 2.29 -23.63 6.63
N THR A 77 2.97 -24.23 5.66
CA THR A 77 4.41 -24.47 5.73
C THR A 77 5.17 -23.28 5.18
N MET A 78 6.12 -22.74 5.95
CA MET A 78 7.03 -21.68 5.51
C MET A 78 8.28 -22.29 4.86
N PRO A 79 8.69 -21.86 3.65
CA PRO A 79 9.96 -22.27 3.08
C PRO A 79 11.16 -21.90 3.98
N ASP A 80 12.14 -22.79 4.14
CA ASP A 80 13.27 -22.59 5.05
C ASP A 80 14.05 -21.29 4.83
N GLY A 81 14.25 -20.91 3.57
CA GLY A 81 14.91 -19.65 3.21
C GLY A 81 14.14 -18.44 3.73
N ALA A 82 12.82 -18.45 3.58
CA ALA A 82 11.94 -17.40 4.07
C ALA A 82 11.85 -17.40 5.60
N ARG A 83 11.78 -18.58 6.23
CA ARG A 83 11.82 -18.72 7.70
C ARG A 83 13.09 -18.09 8.28
N ARG A 84 14.25 -18.35 7.68
CA ARG A 84 15.53 -17.73 8.08
C ARG A 84 15.52 -16.21 7.89
N ALA A 85 14.99 -15.72 6.78
CA ALA A 85 14.85 -14.28 6.53
C ALA A 85 13.91 -13.59 7.54
N MET A 86 12.96 -14.33 8.11
CA MET A 86 12.00 -13.85 9.11
C MET A 86 12.34 -14.27 10.54
N ALA A 87 13.59 -14.61 10.84
CA ALA A 87 14.01 -15.09 12.17
C ALA A 87 13.60 -14.16 13.32
N ALA A 88 13.59 -12.84 13.08
CA ALA A 88 13.25 -11.82 14.08
C ALA A 88 11.81 -11.86 14.60
N ARG A 89 10.89 -12.55 13.91
CA ARG A 89 9.49 -12.70 14.33
C ARG A 89 9.10 -14.14 14.70
N VAL A 90 10.06 -15.06 14.71
CA VAL A 90 9.80 -16.45 15.10
C VAL A 90 9.33 -16.48 16.56
N GLY A 91 8.26 -17.23 16.82
CA GLY A 91 7.64 -17.35 18.15
C GLY A 91 6.78 -16.16 18.58
N GLN A 92 6.66 -15.10 17.76
CA GLN A 92 5.87 -13.92 18.09
C GLN A 92 4.53 -13.94 17.38
N ALA A 93 3.45 -13.73 18.15
CA ALA A 93 2.11 -13.55 17.62
C ALA A 93 1.93 -12.11 17.12
N MET A 94 1.94 -11.93 15.80
CA MET A 94 1.91 -10.59 15.20
C MET A 94 0.48 -10.16 14.86
N PRO A 95 0.03 -8.96 15.28
CA PRO A 95 -1.16 -8.31 14.73
C PRO A 95 -1.01 -8.06 13.22
N VAL A 96 -2.12 -8.10 12.47
CA VAL A 96 -2.14 -7.83 11.03
C VAL A 96 -3.12 -6.71 10.67
N GLY A 97 -2.86 -6.02 9.56
CA GLY A 97 -3.69 -4.95 9.03
C GLY A 97 -3.08 -3.59 9.34
N ASN A 98 -2.49 -2.95 8.33
CA ASN A 98 -1.81 -1.67 8.50
C ASN A 98 -2.81 -0.55 8.80
N GLU A 99 -3.90 -0.49 8.03
CA GLU A 99 -4.88 0.60 8.05
C GLU A 99 -6.31 0.07 8.19
N GLY A 100 -7.20 0.95 8.60
CA GLY A 100 -8.63 0.71 8.66
C GLY A 100 -9.38 1.95 9.10
N ALA A 101 -10.70 1.84 9.17
CA ALA A 101 -11.59 2.90 9.60
C ALA A 101 -12.73 2.35 10.45
N GLY A 102 -13.30 3.21 11.29
CA GLY A 102 -14.39 2.86 12.17
C GLY A 102 -14.75 3.98 13.13
N THR A 103 -15.68 3.69 14.02
CA THR A 103 -16.23 4.67 14.96
C THR A 103 -15.45 4.65 16.27
N VAL A 104 -15.09 5.83 16.80
CA VAL A 104 -14.50 5.95 18.13
C VAL A 104 -15.56 5.68 19.20
N VAL A 105 -15.34 4.65 20.01
CA VAL A 105 -16.29 4.18 21.04
C VAL A 105 -15.80 4.44 22.47
N ALA A 106 -14.54 4.78 22.65
CA ALA A 106 -13.97 5.24 23.92
C ALA A 106 -12.81 6.21 23.67
N ALA A 107 -12.55 7.11 24.62
CA ALA A 107 -11.47 8.09 24.52
C ALA A 107 -10.82 8.31 25.89
N GLY A 108 -9.51 8.51 25.89
CA GLY A 108 -8.74 8.99 27.04
C GLY A 108 -9.09 10.44 27.36
N GLU A 109 -8.59 10.94 28.49
CA GLU A 109 -8.98 12.23 29.06
C GLU A 109 -8.46 13.47 28.32
N ALA A 110 -7.54 13.32 27.35
CA ALA A 110 -7.03 14.46 26.59
C ALA A 110 -8.10 15.06 25.67
N ALA A 111 -8.05 16.38 25.46
CA ALA A 111 -9.09 17.11 24.74
C ALA A 111 -9.23 16.69 23.27
N ASP A 112 -8.12 16.35 22.62
CA ASP A 112 -8.09 15.83 21.25
C ASP A 112 -8.72 14.44 21.13
N ALA A 113 -8.44 13.55 22.09
CA ALA A 113 -9.10 12.24 22.18
C ALA A 113 -10.62 12.39 22.41
N GLN A 114 -11.02 13.23 23.37
CA GLN A 114 -12.44 13.48 23.66
C GLN A 114 -13.20 14.08 22.47
N ALA A 115 -12.56 14.95 21.68
CA ALA A 115 -13.17 15.54 20.49
C ALA A 115 -13.53 14.50 19.40
N LEU A 116 -12.86 13.35 19.40
CA LEU A 116 -13.11 12.28 18.44
C LEU A 116 -14.19 11.30 18.89
N LEU A 117 -14.68 11.38 20.14
CA LEU A 117 -15.67 10.41 20.64
C LEU A 117 -16.94 10.41 19.79
N GLY A 118 -17.33 9.23 19.29
CA GLY A 118 -18.46 9.06 18.37
C GLY A 118 -18.19 9.43 16.91
N LYS A 119 -17.01 9.97 16.58
CA LYS A 119 -16.61 10.26 15.20
C LYS A 119 -16.13 9.01 14.47
N THR A 120 -16.32 8.99 13.16
CA THR A 120 -15.71 7.99 12.28
C THR A 120 -14.33 8.48 11.86
N ILE A 121 -13.32 7.66 12.08
CA ILE A 121 -11.93 7.98 11.75
C ILE A 121 -11.33 6.89 10.86
N ALA A 122 -10.34 7.27 10.07
CA ALA A 122 -9.38 6.35 9.49
C ALA A 122 -8.06 6.41 10.27
N CYS A 123 -7.32 5.31 10.32
CA CYS A 123 -6.02 5.27 10.96
C CYS A 123 -5.08 4.23 10.33
N VAL A 124 -3.78 4.40 10.55
CA VAL A 124 -2.71 3.48 10.13
C VAL A 124 -1.90 3.01 11.35
N ALA A 125 -2.59 2.38 12.30
CA ALA A 125 -2.02 2.02 13.59
C ALA A 125 -1.43 0.59 13.66
N GLY A 126 -1.56 -0.20 12.59
CA GLY A 126 -1.24 -1.64 12.61
C GLY A 126 -2.24 -2.46 13.43
N GLY A 127 -2.35 -3.76 13.14
CA GLY A 127 -3.29 -4.66 13.82
C GLY A 127 -4.77 -4.38 13.55
N MET A 128 -5.11 -3.73 12.44
CA MET A 128 -6.46 -3.31 12.10
C MET A 128 -7.40 -4.46 11.70
N PHE A 129 -6.89 -5.70 11.55
CA PHE A 129 -7.72 -6.90 11.38
C PHE A 129 -8.24 -7.37 12.74
N ALA A 130 -8.95 -6.47 13.42
CA ALA A 130 -9.44 -6.62 14.78
C ALA A 130 -10.78 -5.90 14.95
N GLN A 131 -11.61 -6.36 15.86
CA GLN A 131 -12.89 -5.69 16.17
C GLN A 131 -12.70 -4.34 16.85
N TYR A 132 -11.67 -4.20 17.68
CA TYR A 132 -11.37 -2.96 18.37
C TYR A 132 -9.87 -2.67 18.32
N ARG A 133 -9.49 -1.40 18.25
CA ARG A 133 -8.09 -0.98 18.32
C ARG A 133 -7.94 0.34 19.08
N THR A 134 -7.02 0.35 20.04
CA THR A 134 -6.50 1.57 20.66
C THR A 134 -5.50 2.25 19.72
N VAL A 135 -5.73 3.53 19.42
CA VAL A 135 -4.88 4.35 18.54
C VAL A 135 -4.69 5.74 19.15
N ASP A 136 -3.55 6.38 18.85
CA ASP A 136 -3.27 7.75 19.28
C ASP A 136 -4.10 8.74 18.44
N ALA A 137 -4.92 9.58 19.08
CA ALA A 137 -5.79 10.57 18.43
C ALA A 137 -5.04 11.53 17.48
N ARG A 138 -3.74 11.73 17.66
CA ARG A 138 -2.92 12.63 16.82
C ARG A 138 -2.48 11.97 15.50
N SER A 139 -2.68 10.66 15.40
CA SER A 139 -2.24 9.83 14.27
C SER A 139 -3.35 9.45 13.28
N VAL A 140 -4.56 9.99 13.46
CA VAL A 140 -5.77 9.61 12.73
C VAL A 140 -6.21 10.68 11.73
N ILE A 141 -7.10 10.32 10.82
CA ILE A 141 -7.83 11.25 9.95
C ILE A 141 -9.31 11.16 10.34
N GLU A 142 -9.89 12.26 10.83
CA GLU A 142 -11.34 12.38 10.97
C GLU A 142 -11.98 12.36 9.58
N LEU A 143 -12.92 11.44 9.37
CA LEU A 143 -13.65 11.37 8.11
C LEU A 143 -14.75 12.44 8.09
N PRO A 144 -15.11 12.97 6.90
CA PRO A 144 -16.29 13.83 6.77
C PRO A 144 -17.54 13.13 7.32
N ASP A 145 -18.47 13.89 7.94
CA ASP A 145 -19.67 13.32 8.60
C ASP A 145 -20.54 12.46 7.66
N ASN A 146 -20.44 12.66 6.34
CA ASN A 146 -21.17 11.89 5.32
C ASN A 146 -20.37 10.71 4.72
N ALA A 147 -19.14 10.48 5.15
CA ALA A 147 -18.30 9.39 4.68
C ALA A 147 -18.44 8.15 5.57
N THR A 148 -18.61 6.98 4.95
CA THR A 148 -18.65 5.71 5.68
C THR A 148 -17.25 5.22 6.05
N ALA A 149 -17.14 4.35 7.05
CA ALA A 149 -15.88 3.67 7.34
C ALA A 149 -15.34 2.90 6.13
N GLU A 150 -16.20 2.26 5.31
CA GLU A 150 -15.75 1.61 4.07
C GLU A 150 -15.07 2.59 3.10
N GLN A 151 -15.61 3.79 2.95
CA GLN A 151 -15.01 4.84 2.11
C GLN A 151 -13.68 5.33 2.68
N GLY A 152 -13.55 5.39 4.00
CA GLY A 152 -12.32 5.76 4.71
C GLY A 152 -11.28 4.66 4.89
N ALA A 153 -11.63 3.38 4.65
CA ALA A 153 -10.82 2.24 5.06
C ALA A 153 -9.42 2.22 4.41
N SER A 154 -9.29 2.79 3.21
CA SER A 154 -8.02 2.93 2.49
C SER A 154 -7.53 4.38 2.39
N ALA A 155 -7.85 5.23 3.35
CA ALA A 155 -7.50 6.65 3.34
C ALA A 155 -6.01 6.93 3.62
N PHE A 156 -5.21 5.96 4.11
CA PHE A 156 -3.82 6.23 4.49
C PHE A 156 -2.83 5.70 3.46
N VAL A 157 -2.76 4.38 3.29
CA VAL A 157 -1.60 3.74 2.64
C VAL A 157 -1.52 4.12 1.17
N ASN A 158 -2.55 3.82 0.37
CA ASN A 158 -2.52 4.11 -1.07
C ASN A 158 -2.56 5.63 -1.37
N PRO A 159 -3.45 6.43 -0.76
CA PRO A 159 -3.52 7.87 -1.02
C PRO A 159 -2.23 8.62 -0.70
N LEU A 160 -1.68 8.42 0.50
CA LEU A 160 -0.46 9.12 0.92
C LEU A 160 0.78 8.62 0.18
N THR A 161 0.78 7.36 -0.28
CA THR A 161 1.85 6.86 -1.15
C THR A 161 1.80 7.54 -2.52
N ALA A 162 0.61 7.61 -3.15
CA ALA A 162 0.47 8.24 -4.46
C ALA A 162 0.80 9.74 -4.42
N LEU A 163 0.36 10.45 -3.38
CA LEU A 163 0.77 11.84 -3.13
C LEU A 163 2.28 11.94 -2.86
N GLY A 164 2.83 11.00 -2.09
CA GLY A 164 4.25 10.92 -1.78
C GLY A 164 5.13 10.72 -3.01
N PHE A 165 4.64 10.04 -4.05
CA PHE A 165 5.34 9.93 -5.33
C PHE A 165 5.45 11.28 -6.04
N VAL A 166 4.36 12.05 -6.09
CA VAL A 166 4.36 13.38 -6.70
C VAL A 166 5.22 14.35 -5.90
N GLU A 167 5.19 14.27 -4.57
CA GLU A 167 6.03 15.10 -3.71
C GLU A 167 7.51 14.72 -3.82
N THR A 168 7.83 13.43 -3.86
CA THR A 168 9.21 12.95 -4.11
C THR A 168 9.71 13.43 -5.47
N MET A 169 8.87 13.35 -6.51
CA MET A 169 9.20 13.87 -7.84
C MET A 169 9.59 15.35 -7.79
N ARG A 170 8.79 16.18 -7.11
CA ARG A 170 9.05 17.62 -6.96
C ARG A 170 10.35 17.89 -6.18
N ARG A 171 10.54 17.22 -5.04
CA ARG A 171 11.72 17.38 -4.17
C ARG A 171 13.02 17.00 -4.86
N ASP A 172 12.99 15.93 -5.65
CA ASP A 172 14.17 15.41 -6.35
C ASP A 172 14.44 16.13 -7.68
N GLY A 173 13.63 17.13 -8.05
CA GLY A 173 13.81 17.94 -9.25
C GLY A 173 13.41 17.26 -10.56
N HIS A 174 12.52 16.26 -10.49
CA HIS A 174 11.93 15.61 -11.66
C HIS A 174 10.62 16.30 -12.07
N SER A 175 10.25 16.18 -13.36
CA SER A 175 9.05 16.82 -13.92
C SER A 175 7.93 15.84 -14.30
N ALA A 176 8.22 14.54 -14.37
CA ALA A 176 7.27 13.51 -14.79
C ALA A 176 7.63 12.15 -14.16
N ILE A 177 6.64 11.25 -14.09
CA ILE A 177 6.73 9.96 -13.39
C ILE A 177 6.50 8.81 -14.36
N VAL A 178 7.20 7.70 -14.16
CA VAL A 178 6.85 6.37 -14.65
C VAL A 178 6.31 5.55 -13.49
N HIS A 179 5.16 4.89 -13.64
CA HIS A 179 4.58 4.02 -12.62
C HIS A 179 4.29 2.64 -13.17
N THR A 180 4.71 1.59 -12.46
CA THR A 180 4.44 0.19 -12.85
C THR A 180 3.28 -0.39 -12.04
N ALA A 181 2.67 -1.47 -12.58
CA ALA A 181 1.41 -2.01 -12.09
C ALA A 181 0.33 -0.92 -12.00
N ALA A 182 0.26 -0.06 -13.02
CA ALA A 182 -0.53 1.17 -13.01
C ALA A 182 -2.05 0.93 -12.87
N ALA A 183 -2.53 -0.25 -13.26
CA ALA A 183 -3.94 -0.63 -13.07
C ALA A 183 -4.31 -0.98 -11.61
N SER A 184 -3.36 -1.00 -10.68
CA SER A 184 -3.63 -1.15 -9.24
C SER A 184 -4.48 0.01 -8.69
N ASN A 185 -5.16 -0.19 -7.55
CA ASN A 185 -5.93 0.90 -6.91
C ASN A 185 -5.05 2.14 -6.67
N LEU A 186 -3.79 1.96 -6.28
CA LEU A 186 -2.83 3.06 -6.10
C LEU A 186 -2.52 3.75 -7.43
N GLY A 187 -2.22 3.00 -8.50
CA GLY A 187 -1.93 3.59 -9.81
C GLY A 187 -3.13 4.35 -10.40
N GLN A 188 -4.35 3.90 -10.14
CA GLN A 188 -5.57 4.62 -10.49
C GLN A 188 -5.75 5.93 -9.70
N MET A 189 -5.33 5.97 -8.42
CA MET A 189 -5.28 7.22 -7.65
C MET A 189 -4.18 8.14 -8.20
N LEU A 190 -2.98 7.60 -8.46
CA LEU A 190 -1.87 8.36 -9.02
C LEU A 190 -2.26 9.02 -10.35
N LEU A 191 -2.94 8.30 -11.25
CA LEU A 191 -3.44 8.86 -12.50
C LEU A 191 -4.36 10.08 -12.27
N ARG A 192 -5.31 9.98 -11.33
CA ARG A 192 -6.22 11.08 -11.01
C ARG A 192 -5.46 12.28 -10.45
N ILE A 193 -4.56 12.05 -9.50
CA ILE A 193 -3.69 13.08 -8.91
C ILE A 193 -2.85 13.77 -9.99
N THR A 194 -2.19 13.01 -10.86
CA THR A 194 -1.31 13.59 -11.89
C THR A 194 -2.09 14.39 -12.93
N LYS A 195 -3.33 14.00 -13.23
CA LYS A 195 -4.23 14.78 -14.10
C LYS A 195 -4.67 16.09 -13.45
N GLU A 196 -5.02 16.06 -12.16
CA GLU A 196 -5.36 17.25 -11.38
C GLU A 196 -4.18 18.22 -11.27
N ASP A 197 -2.97 17.67 -11.10
CA ASP A 197 -1.74 18.44 -10.84
C ASP A 197 -0.98 18.83 -12.11
N GLY A 198 -1.44 18.41 -13.29
CA GLY A 198 -0.76 18.65 -14.57
C GLY A 198 0.62 17.97 -14.69
N VAL A 199 0.80 16.84 -14.02
CA VAL A 199 2.04 16.05 -14.01
C VAL A 199 1.98 14.98 -15.11
N PRO A 200 2.92 14.91 -16.05
CA PRO A 200 2.95 13.82 -17.03
C PRO A 200 3.26 12.47 -16.37
N LEU A 201 2.51 11.44 -16.76
CA LEU A 201 2.60 10.10 -16.18
C LEU A 201 2.67 9.02 -17.28
N VAL A 202 3.71 8.20 -17.26
CA VAL A 202 3.80 6.96 -18.04
C VAL A 202 3.30 5.79 -17.21
N ASN A 203 2.21 5.16 -17.65
CA ASN A 203 1.53 4.08 -16.96
C ASN A 203 1.96 2.73 -17.55
N ILE A 204 2.73 1.94 -16.82
CA ILE A 204 3.12 0.59 -17.26
C ILE A 204 2.16 -0.44 -16.65
N VAL A 205 1.52 -1.20 -17.53
CA VAL A 205 0.61 -2.33 -17.20
C VAL A 205 1.17 -3.63 -17.79
N ARG A 206 0.54 -4.77 -17.50
CA ARG A 206 1.00 -6.09 -17.94
C ARG A 206 0.03 -6.85 -18.85
N SER A 207 -1.03 -6.20 -19.32
CA SER A 207 -1.96 -6.79 -20.29
C SER A 207 -2.74 -5.75 -21.08
N PRO A 208 -3.28 -6.13 -22.26
CA PRO A 208 -4.12 -5.25 -23.07
C PRO A 208 -5.41 -4.81 -22.35
N THR A 209 -6.01 -5.69 -21.55
CA THR A 209 -7.20 -5.37 -20.75
C THR A 209 -6.92 -4.29 -19.71
N GLN A 210 -5.78 -4.36 -19.04
CA GLN A 210 -5.35 -3.30 -18.12
C GLN A 210 -5.03 -2.00 -18.87
N ALA A 211 -4.47 -2.09 -20.07
CA ALA A 211 -4.17 -0.92 -20.88
C ALA A 211 -5.46 -0.19 -21.31
N ALA A 212 -6.48 -0.95 -21.75
CA ALA A 212 -7.80 -0.41 -22.06
C ALA A 212 -8.44 0.27 -20.85
N MET A 213 -8.42 -0.38 -19.68
CA MET A 213 -8.92 0.20 -18.43
C MET A 213 -8.28 1.55 -18.11
N MET A 214 -6.95 1.66 -18.19
CA MET A 214 -6.26 2.92 -17.91
C MET A 214 -6.59 4.01 -18.94
N LYS A 215 -6.74 3.65 -20.21
CA LYS A 215 -7.16 4.59 -21.27
C LYS A 215 -8.59 5.09 -21.07
N ASP A 216 -9.51 4.22 -20.64
CA ASP A 216 -10.90 4.59 -20.34
C ASP A 216 -10.98 5.59 -19.16
N MET A 217 -10.03 5.50 -18.22
CA MET A 217 -9.85 6.49 -17.13
C MET A 217 -9.19 7.80 -17.62
N GLY A 218 -8.80 7.86 -18.89
CA GLY A 218 -8.17 8.99 -19.54
C GLY A 218 -6.67 9.11 -19.25
N ALA A 219 -5.95 7.99 -19.13
CA ALA A 219 -4.49 7.99 -19.14
C ALA A 219 -3.97 8.21 -20.57
N GLU A 220 -3.09 9.20 -20.74
CA GLU A 220 -2.53 9.58 -22.03
C GLU A 220 -1.42 8.61 -22.49
N HIS A 221 -0.49 8.28 -21.59
CA HIS A 221 0.63 7.38 -21.89
C HIS A 221 0.46 6.07 -21.12
N VAL A 222 0.03 5.02 -21.84
CA VAL A 222 -0.14 3.66 -21.31
C VAL A 222 0.69 2.69 -22.13
N VAL A 223 1.52 1.90 -21.46
CA VAL A 223 2.46 0.98 -22.08
C VAL A 223 2.24 -0.42 -21.50
N ASP A 224 2.04 -1.41 -22.36
CA ASP A 224 1.83 -2.81 -21.98
C ASP A 224 3.14 -3.61 -22.03
N SER A 225 3.61 -4.08 -20.87
CA SER A 225 4.84 -4.85 -20.74
C SER A 225 4.76 -6.27 -21.32
N SER A 226 3.57 -6.74 -21.69
CA SER A 226 3.38 -8.03 -22.37
C SER A 226 3.46 -7.92 -23.89
N SER A 227 3.49 -6.70 -24.44
CA SER A 227 3.58 -6.45 -25.88
C SER A 227 5.00 -6.64 -26.42
N ASP A 228 5.14 -7.22 -27.61
CA ASP A 228 6.42 -7.33 -28.32
C ASP A 228 7.05 -5.95 -28.60
N ASP A 229 6.21 -4.92 -28.76
CA ASP A 229 6.62 -3.53 -29.01
C ASP A 229 6.83 -2.71 -27.72
N PHE A 230 6.82 -3.35 -26.54
CA PHE A 230 6.91 -2.69 -25.23
C PHE A 230 8.02 -1.62 -25.18
N LYS A 231 9.24 -1.98 -25.61
CA LYS A 231 10.40 -1.08 -25.56
C LYS A 231 10.21 0.17 -26.41
N ALA A 232 9.67 0.01 -27.62
CA ALA A 232 9.43 1.13 -28.53
C ALA A 232 8.36 2.07 -27.97
N HIS A 233 7.26 1.51 -27.46
CA HIS A 233 6.20 2.28 -26.81
C HIS A 233 6.69 3.00 -25.55
N LEU A 234 7.54 2.36 -24.74
CA LEU A 234 8.14 2.98 -23.56
C LEU A 234 9.03 4.17 -23.94
N VAL A 235 9.92 4.03 -24.92
CA VAL A 235 10.77 5.13 -25.40
C VAL A 235 9.93 6.29 -25.92
N ALA A 236 8.88 6.01 -26.71
CA ALA A 236 7.99 7.04 -27.23
C ALA A 236 7.27 7.81 -26.09
N ALA A 237 6.76 7.10 -25.09
CA ALA A 237 6.11 7.69 -23.92
C ALA A 237 7.09 8.53 -23.07
N LEU A 238 8.31 8.03 -22.86
CA LEU A 238 9.36 8.77 -22.14
C LEU A 238 9.80 10.03 -22.90
N LYS A 239 9.87 9.96 -24.23
CA LYS A 239 10.18 11.13 -25.08
C LYS A 239 9.08 12.19 -25.01
N ALA A 240 7.81 11.77 -25.00
CA ALA A 240 6.67 12.67 -24.87
C ALA A 240 6.59 13.35 -23.49
N THR A 241 6.95 12.63 -22.42
CA THR A 241 6.80 13.10 -21.04
C THR A 241 8.04 13.74 -20.44
N GLY A 242 9.23 13.38 -20.92
CA GLY A 242 10.50 13.70 -20.27
C GLY A 242 10.72 12.99 -18.92
N ALA A 243 9.98 11.91 -18.63
CA ALA A 243 10.05 11.25 -17.33
C ALA A 243 11.44 10.63 -17.08
N THR A 244 11.98 10.92 -15.89
CA THR A 244 13.31 10.48 -15.42
C THR A 244 13.26 9.84 -14.03
N LEU A 245 12.06 9.71 -13.47
CA LEU A 245 11.78 9.08 -12.18
C LEU A 245 10.75 7.96 -12.35
N ALA A 246 11.04 6.78 -11.81
CA ALA A 246 10.14 5.64 -11.81
C ALA A 246 9.78 5.16 -10.40
N PHE A 247 8.52 4.79 -10.19
CA PHE A 247 8.06 4.04 -9.03
C PHE A 247 7.59 2.65 -9.47
N ASP A 248 8.34 1.63 -9.08
CA ASP A 248 8.14 0.24 -9.47
C ASP A 248 7.53 -0.60 -8.33
N ALA A 249 6.37 -1.20 -8.60
CA ALA A 249 5.67 -2.10 -7.70
C ALA A 249 6.13 -3.57 -7.85
N ILE A 250 6.86 -3.88 -8.93
CA ILE A 250 7.20 -5.25 -9.30
C ILE A 250 8.40 -5.74 -8.48
N GLY A 251 9.49 -4.97 -8.47
CA GLY A 251 10.75 -5.28 -7.79
C GLY A 251 11.60 -6.27 -8.57
N GLY A 252 11.14 -7.52 -8.68
CA GLY A 252 11.83 -8.58 -9.38
C GLY A 252 11.87 -8.41 -10.92
N GLY A 253 12.77 -9.16 -11.55
CA GLY A 253 12.88 -9.22 -13.00
C GLY A 253 13.67 -8.06 -13.61
N THR A 254 13.39 -7.73 -14.87
CA THR A 254 14.21 -6.81 -15.68
C THR A 254 13.57 -5.45 -15.92
N LEU A 255 12.34 -5.22 -15.46
CA LEU A 255 11.53 -4.05 -15.82
C LEU A 255 12.21 -2.73 -15.41
N VAL A 256 12.74 -2.65 -14.19
CA VAL A 256 13.50 -1.46 -13.73
C VAL A 256 14.68 -1.16 -14.65
N GLY A 257 15.46 -2.19 -15.03
CA GLY A 257 16.58 -2.03 -15.96
C GLY A 257 16.14 -1.57 -17.35
N GLN A 258 15.00 -2.06 -17.84
CA GLN A 258 14.42 -1.63 -19.12
C GLN A 258 13.97 -0.17 -19.08
N ILE A 259 13.36 0.27 -17.98
CA ILE A 259 12.96 1.67 -17.78
C ILE A 259 14.18 2.59 -17.80
N LEU A 260 15.22 2.28 -17.02
CA LEU A 260 16.44 3.07 -16.97
C LEU A 260 17.15 3.13 -18.34
N HIS A 261 17.17 2.01 -19.07
CA HIS A 261 17.71 1.97 -20.43
C HIS A 261 16.93 2.86 -21.40
N ALA A 262 15.60 2.81 -21.36
CA ALA A 262 14.76 3.64 -22.22
C ALA A 262 14.89 5.14 -21.86
N MET A 263 15.00 5.49 -20.57
CA MET A 263 15.30 6.87 -20.14
C MET A 263 16.64 7.35 -20.68
N GLU A 264 17.68 6.52 -20.63
CA GLU A 264 18.99 6.88 -21.21
C GLU A 264 18.93 7.05 -22.72
N GLN A 265 18.20 6.17 -23.43
CA GLN A 265 18.04 6.28 -24.87
C GLN A 265 17.45 7.63 -25.27
N VAL A 266 16.42 8.10 -24.54
CA VAL A 266 15.82 9.42 -24.76
C VAL A 266 16.80 10.54 -24.37
N ALA A 267 17.47 10.43 -23.22
CA ALA A 267 18.36 11.48 -22.72
C ALA A 267 19.63 11.67 -23.56
N SER A 268 20.10 10.63 -24.24
CA SER A 268 21.28 10.66 -25.11
C SER A 268 20.95 10.97 -26.58
N GLU A 269 19.67 11.05 -26.94
CA GLU A 269 19.27 11.39 -28.31
C GLU A 269 19.77 12.79 -28.70
N GLY A 270 20.55 12.87 -29.78
CA GLY A 270 21.11 14.14 -30.28
C GLY A 270 22.25 14.73 -29.43
N GLN A 271 22.73 14.02 -28.40
CA GLN A 271 23.86 14.45 -27.57
C GLN A 271 25.21 14.05 -28.19
N GLU A 272 26.27 14.77 -27.83
CA GLU A 272 27.64 14.35 -28.13
C GLU A 272 27.99 13.04 -27.42
N TYR A 273 28.92 12.28 -28.01
CA TYR A 273 29.38 11.04 -27.41
C TYR A 273 29.96 11.27 -26.01
N SER A 274 29.41 10.57 -25.03
CA SER A 274 29.93 10.49 -23.68
C SER A 274 30.27 9.03 -23.34
N ARG A 275 31.50 8.80 -22.88
CA ARG A 275 31.93 7.49 -22.34
C ARG A 275 31.04 7.02 -21.18
N TYR A 276 30.37 7.95 -20.50
CA TYR A 276 29.57 7.70 -19.30
C TYR A 276 28.05 7.88 -19.52
N GLY A 277 27.61 8.09 -20.76
CA GLY A 277 26.21 8.39 -21.09
C GLY A 277 25.80 9.82 -20.74
N SER A 278 24.49 10.08 -20.76
CA SER A 278 23.90 11.38 -20.44
C SER A 278 24.09 11.75 -18.96
N ASN A 279 24.26 13.03 -18.68
CA ASN A 279 24.31 13.57 -17.31
C ASN A 279 22.92 13.67 -16.65
N SER A 280 21.85 13.39 -17.39
CA SER A 280 20.48 13.41 -16.85
C SER A 280 20.33 12.34 -15.76
N ARG A 281 19.94 12.75 -14.54
CA ARG A 281 19.74 11.83 -13.41
C ARG A 281 18.52 10.94 -13.69
N LYS A 282 18.71 9.63 -13.65
CA LYS A 282 17.65 8.63 -13.82
C LYS A 282 17.44 7.88 -12.50
N GLN A 283 16.25 7.98 -11.91
CA GLN A 283 15.95 7.37 -10.61
C GLN A 283 14.86 6.32 -10.79
N ALA A 284 15.04 5.16 -10.16
CA ALA A 284 13.97 4.20 -9.96
C ALA A 284 13.84 3.84 -8.47
N TYR A 285 12.63 3.91 -7.96
CA TYR A 285 12.29 3.42 -6.63
C TYR A 285 11.53 2.11 -6.74
N ILE A 286 12.01 1.07 -6.07
CA ILE A 286 11.26 -0.16 -5.84
C ILE A 286 10.46 0.03 -4.56
N TYR A 287 9.14 0.19 -4.67
CA TYR A 287 8.24 0.40 -3.53
C TYR A 287 7.36 -0.83 -3.23
N GLY A 288 7.42 -1.84 -4.09
CA GLY A 288 6.68 -3.09 -3.94
C GLY A 288 7.52 -4.31 -4.32
N SER A 289 6.98 -5.49 -4.04
CA SER A 289 7.58 -6.79 -4.39
C SER A 289 6.50 -7.74 -4.88
N LEU A 290 5.80 -7.35 -5.96
CA LEU A 290 4.84 -8.23 -6.62
C LEU A 290 5.53 -9.42 -7.29
N ASP A 291 6.78 -9.24 -7.73
CA ASP A 291 7.72 -10.31 -8.07
C ASP A 291 8.81 -10.35 -6.99
N THR A 292 8.94 -11.50 -6.33
CA THR A 292 9.94 -11.74 -5.26
C THR A 292 11.26 -12.31 -5.81
N GLY A 293 11.35 -12.49 -7.13
CA GLY A 293 12.58 -12.86 -7.81
C GLY A 293 13.65 -11.77 -7.75
N PRO A 294 14.88 -12.07 -8.20
CA PRO A 294 15.97 -11.10 -8.21
C PRO A 294 15.65 -9.92 -9.15
N THR A 295 15.99 -8.70 -8.71
CA THR A 295 16.07 -7.54 -9.59
C THR A 295 17.31 -7.66 -10.49
N ILE A 296 17.12 -7.59 -11.80
CA ILE A 296 18.17 -7.78 -12.81
C ILE A 296 18.40 -6.47 -13.57
N LEU A 297 19.60 -5.89 -13.40
CA LEU A 297 20.00 -4.64 -14.06
C LEU A 297 21.07 -4.90 -15.11
N ASN A 298 20.69 -4.81 -16.39
CA ASN A 298 21.64 -4.75 -17.50
C ASN A 298 22.08 -3.30 -17.69
N ARG A 299 23.30 -2.97 -17.25
CA ARG A 299 23.81 -1.59 -17.13
C ARG A 299 24.14 -0.94 -18.48
N SER A 300 23.10 -0.62 -19.25
CA SER A 300 23.16 0.06 -20.56
C SER A 300 22.57 1.47 -20.51
N PHE A 301 22.73 2.17 -19.37
CA PHE A 301 22.09 3.46 -19.08
C PHE A 301 23.04 4.52 -18.47
N GLY A 302 24.32 4.48 -18.85
CA GLY A 302 25.33 5.43 -18.38
C GLY A 302 25.64 5.30 -16.88
N PHE A 303 26.10 6.41 -16.27
CA PHE A 303 26.50 6.46 -14.85
C PHE A 303 25.67 7.40 -13.97
N SER A 304 24.78 8.22 -14.55
CA SER A 304 23.87 9.10 -13.81
C SER A 304 22.56 8.40 -13.46
N TRP A 305 22.62 7.35 -12.62
CA TRP A 305 21.45 6.58 -12.23
C TRP A 305 21.49 6.09 -10.78
N SER A 306 20.30 5.80 -10.24
CA SER A 306 20.14 5.18 -8.92
C SER A 306 18.90 4.30 -8.88
N VAL A 307 19.01 3.17 -8.15
CA VAL A 307 17.90 2.29 -7.78
C VAL A 307 17.89 2.18 -6.27
N GLY A 308 16.73 2.39 -5.64
CA GLY A 308 16.59 2.34 -4.18
C GLY A 308 15.20 1.90 -3.75
N GLY A 309 15.05 1.59 -2.47
CA GLY A 309 13.74 1.37 -1.86
C GLY A 309 13.00 2.68 -1.62
N TRP A 310 11.66 2.65 -1.64
CA TRP A 310 10.83 3.75 -1.17
C TRP A 310 9.75 3.20 -0.24
N LEU A 311 9.53 3.88 0.89
CA LEU A 311 8.55 3.45 1.88
C LEU A 311 7.81 4.66 2.45
N LEU A 312 6.49 4.49 2.62
CA LEU A 312 5.58 5.55 3.05
C LEU A 312 5.99 6.17 4.39
N PHE A 313 6.22 5.36 5.42
CA PHE A 313 6.49 5.90 6.76
C PHE A 313 7.77 6.73 6.84
N PRO A 314 8.93 6.28 6.32
CA PRO A 314 10.11 7.13 6.21
C PRO A 314 9.86 8.42 5.42
N PHE A 315 9.07 8.36 4.34
CA PHE A 315 8.69 9.56 3.59
C PHE A 315 7.86 10.52 4.46
N LEU A 316 6.82 10.05 5.15
CA LEU A 316 5.99 10.88 6.02
C LEU A 316 6.80 11.49 7.18
N GLN A 317 7.75 10.73 7.74
CA GLN A 317 8.67 11.21 8.79
C GLN A 317 9.64 12.29 8.30
N SER A 318 9.88 12.37 6.98
CA SER A 318 10.70 13.41 6.36
C SER A 318 9.93 14.72 6.12
N LEU A 319 8.61 14.74 6.34
CA LEU A 319 7.77 15.92 6.18
C LEU A 319 7.74 16.73 7.48
N ASP A 320 7.64 18.06 7.35
CA ASP A 320 7.19 18.88 8.46
C ASP A 320 5.67 18.69 8.70
N ALA A 321 5.19 19.19 9.84
CA ALA A 321 3.79 19.04 10.23
C ALA A 321 2.81 19.71 9.25
N ALA A 322 3.20 20.82 8.62
CA ALA A 322 2.34 21.55 7.69
C ALA A 322 2.18 20.77 6.38
N ALA A 323 3.27 20.25 5.83
CA ALA A 323 3.25 19.40 4.64
C ALA A 323 2.47 18.11 4.90
N LEU A 324 2.67 17.46 6.05
CA LEU A 324 1.90 16.27 6.42
C LEU A 324 0.39 16.55 6.50
N GLU A 325 0.00 17.66 7.13
CA GLU A 325 -1.42 18.04 7.22
C GLU A 325 -2.00 18.39 5.85
N GLN A 326 -1.24 19.04 4.97
CA GLN A 326 -1.70 19.30 3.60
C GLN A 326 -2.01 18.01 2.83
N LEU A 327 -1.17 16.97 2.98
CA LEU A 327 -1.45 15.67 2.36
C LEU A 327 -2.70 15.02 2.97
N ARG A 328 -2.83 15.02 4.30
CA ARG A 328 -4.00 14.46 5.00
C ARG A 328 -5.29 15.18 4.63
N ALA A 329 -5.27 16.51 4.59
CA ALA A 329 -6.38 17.35 4.18
C ALA A 329 -6.81 17.06 2.74
N ARG A 330 -5.85 16.97 1.80
CA ARG A 330 -6.17 16.62 0.41
C ARG A 330 -6.87 15.27 0.32
N VAL A 331 -6.42 14.27 1.09
CA VAL A 331 -7.08 12.97 1.13
C VAL A 331 -8.48 13.05 1.70
N ARG A 332 -8.65 13.69 2.86
CA ARG A 332 -9.95 13.87 3.51
C ARG A 332 -10.96 14.55 2.58
N ASP A 333 -10.55 15.64 1.93
CA ASP A 333 -11.44 16.48 1.13
C ASP A 333 -11.80 15.83 -0.22
N ASN A 334 -11.04 14.83 -0.67
CA ASN A 334 -11.24 14.12 -1.94
C ASN A 334 -11.40 12.60 -1.77
N LEU A 335 -11.84 12.17 -0.59
CA LEU A 335 -11.88 10.76 -0.20
C LEU A 335 -12.71 9.90 -1.16
N THR A 336 -13.85 10.43 -1.61
CA THR A 336 -14.81 9.73 -2.48
C THR A 336 -14.62 10.04 -3.96
N THR A 337 -13.65 10.89 -4.32
CA THR A 337 -13.35 11.30 -5.69
C THR A 337 -11.97 10.82 -6.11
N THR A 338 -10.91 11.60 -5.91
CA THR A 338 -9.52 11.31 -6.28
C THR A 338 -9.00 10.05 -5.59
N PHE A 339 -9.39 9.84 -4.33
CA PHE A 339 -8.90 8.75 -3.50
C PHE A 339 -9.90 7.60 -3.32
N ALA A 340 -10.97 7.58 -4.13
CA ALA A 340 -11.95 6.52 -4.07
C ALA A 340 -11.28 5.15 -4.33
N SER A 341 -11.54 4.21 -3.43
CA SER A 341 -11.14 2.80 -3.53
C SER A 341 -12.33 1.93 -3.93
N GLN A 342 -12.05 0.89 -4.70
CA GLN A 342 -13.02 -0.14 -5.05
C GLN A 342 -12.62 -1.47 -4.42
N TYR A 343 -13.62 -2.23 -3.99
CA TYR A 343 -13.48 -3.53 -3.35
C TYR A 343 -14.39 -4.53 -4.06
N LYS A 344 -13.83 -5.69 -4.43
CA LYS A 344 -14.55 -6.80 -5.07
C LYS A 344 -15.49 -7.49 -4.09
N ALA A 345 -15.07 -7.62 -2.84
CA ALA A 345 -15.80 -8.36 -1.82
C ALA A 345 -15.63 -7.73 -0.43
N ARG A 346 -16.64 -7.96 0.40
CA ARG A 346 -16.70 -7.62 1.83
C ARG A 346 -16.84 -8.92 2.60
N ILE A 347 -15.99 -9.14 3.59
CA ILE A 347 -15.90 -10.41 4.33
C ILE A 347 -15.64 -10.15 5.81
N SER A 348 -16.15 -11.02 6.68
CA SER A 348 -15.86 -10.97 8.11
C SER A 348 -14.42 -11.42 8.42
N LEU A 349 -13.99 -11.33 9.69
CA LEU A 349 -12.69 -11.87 10.12
C LEU A 349 -12.61 -13.39 9.93
N GLU A 350 -13.70 -14.12 10.19
CA GLU A 350 -13.79 -15.57 10.01
C GLU A 350 -13.69 -15.96 8.54
N ASP A 351 -14.46 -15.27 7.70
CA ASP A 351 -14.48 -15.53 6.25
C ASP A 351 -13.12 -15.22 5.60
N ALA A 352 -12.35 -14.30 6.18
CA ALA A 352 -10.98 -13.99 5.76
C ALA A 352 -10.02 -15.16 5.86
N LEU A 353 -10.32 -16.14 6.72
CA LEU A 353 -9.49 -17.31 6.97
C LEU A 353 -9.99 -18.55 6.21
N LYS A 354 -11.06 -18.44 5.42
CA LYS A 354 -11.54 -19.52 4.55
C LYS A 354 -10.66 -19.65 3.30
N ARG A 355 -10.35 -20.89 2.92
CA ARG A 355 -9.48 -21.24 1.79
C ARG A 355 -9.80 -20.46 0.51
N ASP A 356 -11.06 -20.46 0.08
CA ASP A 356 -11.45 -19.83 -1.18
C ASP A 356 -11.23 -18.31 -1.15
N ALA A 357 -11.47 -17.65 -0.01
CA ALA A 357 -11.18 -16.24 0.16
C ALA A 357 -9.67 -15.99 0.13
N VAL A 358 -8.90 -16.73 0.94
CA VAL A 358 -7.43 -16.64 1.06
C VAL A 358 -6.74 -16.74 -0.30
N LEU A 359 -7.06 -17.79 -1.06
CA LEU A 359 -6.45 -18.01 -2.38
C LEU A 359 -6.85 -16.92 -3.39
N THR A 360 -8.05 -16.35 -3.26
CA THR A 360 -8.52 -15.28 -4.15
C THR A 360 -7.81 -13.96 -3.87
N TYR A 361 -7.87 -13.45 -2.64
CA TYR A 361 -7.28 -12.15 -2.33
C TYR A 361 -5.75 -12.18 -2.32
N ASN A 362 -5.12 -13.32 -2.01
CA ASN A 362 -3.66 -13.45 -2.04
C ASN A 362 -3.09 -13.49 -3.48
N ALA A 363 -3.93 -13.76 -4.48
CA ALA A 363 -3.54 -13.68 -5.89
C ALA A 363 -3.29 -12.24 -6.39
N ARG A 364 -3.70 -11.21 -5.62
CA ARG A 364 -3.40 -9.78 -5.88
C ARG A 364 -3.77 -9.34 -7.30
N ARG A 365 -4.89 -9.86 -7.82
CA ARG A 365 -5.37 -9.56 -9.16
C ARG A 365 -5.96 -8.14 -9.21
N THR A 366 -5.84 -7.50 -10.38
CA THR A 366 -6.39 -6.16 -10.62
C THR A 366 -7.90 -6.13 -10.35
N GLY A 367 -8.36 -5.13 -9.59
CA GLY A 367 -9.78 -4.98 -9.25
C GLY A 367 -10.31 -5.98 -8.23
N GLU A 368 -9.46 -6.88 -7.70
CA GLU A 368 -9.88 -7.94 -6.77
C GLU A 368 -9.51 -7.66 -5.31
N LYS A 369 -9.47 -6.37 -4.91
CA LYS A 369 -9.17 -5.99 -3.53
C LYS A 369 -10.33 -6.39 -2.60
N TYR A 370 -10.02 -6.99 -1.47
CA TYR A 370 -11.01 -7.36 -0.44
C TYR A 370 -11.04 -6.32 0.68
N LEU A 371 -12.22 -6.14 1.27
CA LEU A 371 -12.45 -5.35 2.46
C LEU A 371 -12.89 -6.27 3.60
N LEU A 372 -12.18 -6.23 4.72
CA LEU A 372 -12.62 -6.87 5.94
C LEU A 372 -13.62 -5.98 6.65
N LEU A 373 -14.67 -6.58 7.20
CA LEU A 373 -15.65 -5.94 8.06
C LEU A 373 -15.56 -6.59 9.46
N PRO A 374 -14.70 -6.09 10.36
CA PRO A 374 -14.41 -6.81 11.61
C PRO A 374 -15.62 -6.98 12.55
N ASN A 375 -16.56 -6.04 12.52
CA ASN A 375 -17.74 -6.01 13.39
C ASN A 375 -19.08 -6.34 12.69
N GLY A 376 -19.06 -6.83 11.45
CA GLY A 376 -20.30 -7.19 10.73
C GLY A 376 -20.07 -7.66 9.32
#